data_AF-A0A929HB84-F1
#
_entry.id   AF-A0A929HB84-F1
#
_cell.length_a   1.000
_cell.length_b   1.000
_cell.length_c   1.000
_cell.angle_alpha   90.00
_cell.angle_beta   90.00
_cell.angle_gamma   90.00
#
_symmetry.space_group_name_H-M   'P 1'
#
loop_
_entity.id
_entity.type
_entity.pdbx_description
1 polymer ?
#
loop_
_entity_poly.entity_id
_entity_poly.type
_entity_poly.pdbx_seq_one_letter_code
_entity_poly.pdbx_strand_id
1 'polypeptide(L)'
;AEIVKQRKKERISSTEKLASVIAMAVPKKFHPKKIHMATKVFQALRIAVNEELDNLVAILDSVADFLNPGSKICIISFHSLEDRIIKRKFRENRLLQVLTKKPVIPGKDECDKNRRARSAKLRVAALAA
;
A
#
# COMPACT_ATOMS: atom_id res chain seq x y z
N ALA A 1 -19.85 -12.46 -1.75
CA ALA A 1 -21.10 -12.97 -2.33
C ALA A 1 -21.86 -11.89 -3.12
N GLU A 2 -22.06 -10.68 -2.59
CA GLU A 2 -22.94 -9.67 -3.22
C GLU A 2 -22.47 -9.16 -4.60
N ILE A 3 -21.16 -8.93 -4.78
CA ILE A 3 -20.60 -8.56 -6.09
C ILE A 3 -20.93 -9.61 -7.16
N VAL A 4 -20.82 -10.90 -6.81
CA VAL A 4 -21.12 -12.00 -7.74
C VAL A 4 -22.62 -12.05 -8.07
N LYS A 5 -23.49 -11.85 -7.06
CA LYS A 5 -24.94 -11.76 -7.28
C LYS A 5 -25.31 -10.60 -8.19
N GLN A 6 -24.73 -9.42 -7.99
CA GLN A 6 -25.00 -8.27 -8.85
C GLN A 6 -24.55 -8.52 -10.30
N ARG A 7 -23.37 -9.12 -10.50
CA ARG A 7 -22.85 -9.45 -11.83
C ARG A 7 -23.72 -10.42 -12.62
N LYS A 8 -24.54 -11.26 -11.95
CA LYS A 8 -25.53 -12.13 -12.61
C LYS A 8 -26.75 -11.35 -13.13
N LYS A 9 -27.07 -10.20 -12.53
CA LYS A 9 -28.19 -9.34 -12.94
C LYS A 9 -27.77 -8.34 -13.99
N GLU A 10 -26.63 -7.69 -13.78
CA GLU A 10 -26.16 -6.61 -14.65
C GLU A 10 -24.66 -6.41 -14.51
N ARG A 11 -24.00 -5.96 -15.58
CA ARG A 11 -22.59 -5.59 -15.57
C ARG A 11 -22.33 -4.44 -14.58
N ILE A 12 -21.25 -4.55 -13.80
CA ILE A 12 -20.74 -3.46 -12.98
C ILE A 12 -19.73 -2.69 -13.84
N SER A 13 -20.14 -1.54 -14.39
CA SER A 13 -19.35 -0.76 -15.36
C SER A 13 -18.80 0.56 -14.80
N SER A 14 -19.19 0.98 -13.60
CA SER A 14 -18.70 2.21 -12.97
C SER A 14 -18.25 1.98 -11.52
N THR A 15 -17.37 2.86 -11.05
CA THR A 15 -16.87 2.87 -9.67
C THR A 15 -17.99 3.17 -8.68
N GLU A 16 -18.90 4.08 -9.01
CA GLU A 16 -20.07 4.41 -8.21
C GLU A 16 -20.98 3.20 -8.00
N LYS A 17 -21.26 2.45 -9.07
CA LYS A 17 -22.07 1.24 -9.00
C LYS A 17 -21.42 0.18 -8.12
N LEU A 18 -20.11 -0.02 -8.26
CA LEU A 18 -19.36 -0.92 -7.39
C LEU A 18 -19.41 -0.48 -5.92
N ALA A 19 -19.25 0.81 -5.64
CA ALA A 19 -19.33 1.36 -4.29
C ALA A 19 -20.72 1.12 -3.66
N SER A 20 -21.79 1.31 -4.41
CA SER A 20 -23.16 1.02 -3.98
C SER A 20 -23.37 -0.46 -3.65
N VAL A 21 -22.87 -1.37 -4.50
CA VAL A 21 -22.93 -2.82 -4.25
C VAL A 21 -22.19 -3.19 -2.96
N ILE A 22 -21.01 -2.59 -2.72
CA ILE A 22 -20.26 -2.81 -1.48
C ILE A 22 -21.02 -2.27 -0.28
N ALA A 23 -21.65 -1.09 -0.39
CA ALA A 23 -22.42 -0.50 0.70
C ALA A 23 -23.63 -1.36 1.10
N MET A 24 -24.31 -1.99 0.13
CA MET A 24 -25.40 -2.93 0.41
C MET A 24 -24.92 -4.21 1.10
N ALA A 25 -23.69 -4.65 0.80
CA ALA A 25 -23.13 -5.89 1.33
C ALA A 25 -22.60 -5.78 2.77
N VAL A 26 -22.25 -4.58 3.23
CA VAL A 26 -21.59 -4.37 4.53
C VAL A 26 -22.57 -3.69 5.50
N PRO A 27 -23.03 -4.39 6.57
CA PRO A 27 -23.89 -3.79 7.59
C PRO A 27 -23.26 -2.54 8.22
N LYS A 28 -24.08 -1.51 8.50
CA LYS A 28 -23.64 -0.22 9.08
C LYS A 28 -22.77 -0.37 10.32
N LYS A 29 -22.99 -1.39 11.16
CA LYS A 29 -22.17 -1.68 12.34
C LYS A 29 -20.70 -1.99 12.05
N PHE A 30 -20.38 -2.48 10.85
CA PHE A 30 -19.03 -2.83 10.43
C PHE A 30 -18.33 -1.71 9.66
N HIS A 31 -18.93 -0.52 9.65
CA HIS A 31 -18.44 0.59 8.86
C HIS A 31 -17.18 1.23 9.49
N PRO A 32 -16.03 1.37 8.79
CA PRO A 32 -14.93 2.16 9.33
C PRO A 32 -15.34 3.61 9.60
N LYS A 33 -14.97 4.11 10.77
CA LYS A 33 -15.33 5.47 11.23
C LYS A 33 -14.72 6.60 10.39
N LYS A 34 -13.59 6.36 9.72
CA LYS A 34 -12.74 7.40 9.10
C LYS A 34 -12.68 7.35 7.57
N ILE A 35 -13.14 6.26 6.95
CA ILE A 35 -13.04 6.05 5.50
C ILE A 35 -14.32 5.40 4.99
N HIS A 36 -14.62 5.63 3.72
CA HIS A 36 -15.73 4.95 3.07
C HIS A 36 -15.50 3.43 3.04
N MET A 37 -16.57 2.64 3.11
CA MET A 37 -16.51 1.16 3.14
C MET A 37 -15.75 0.60 1.96
N ALA A 38 -16.07 1.16 0.79
CA ALA A 38 -15.52 0.73 -0.46
C ALA A 38 -14.02 1.00 -0.57
N THR A 39 -13.45 1.94 0.20
CA THR A 39 -12.03 2.31 0.08
C THR A 39 -11.09 1.09 0.22
N LYS A 40 -11.37 0.17 1.13
CA LYS A 40 -10.56 -1.06 1.29
C LYS A 40 -10.72 -2.02 0.12
N VAL A 41 -11.92 -2.13 -0.44
CA VAL A 41 -12.20 -3.00 -1.59
C VAL A 41 -11.54 -2.43 -2.85
N PHE A 42 -11.64 -1.12 -3.07
CA PHE A 42 -10.94 -0.44 -4.17
C PHE A 42 -9.43 -0.58 -4.03
N GLN A 43 -8.87 -0.46 -2.82
CA GLN A 43 -7.47 -0.74 -2.57
C GLN A 43 -7.10 -2.18 -2.94
N ALA A 44 -7.90 -3.18 -2.52
CA ALA A 44 -7.64 -4.58 -2.83
C ALA A 44 -7.68 -4.85 -4.35
N LEU A 45 -8.66 -4.27 -5.05
CA LEU A 45 -8.77 -4.39 -6.51
C LEU A 45 -7.59 -3.72 -7.21
N ARG A 46 -7.18 -2.52 -6.77
CA ARG A 46 -6.01 -1.81 -7.32
C ARG A 46 -4.74 -2.65 -7.16
N ILE A 47 -4.53 -3.21 -5.97
CA ILE A 47 -3.39 -4.10 -5.66
C ILE A 47 -3.41 -5.31 -6.60
N ALA A 48 -4.55 -5.99 -6.69
CA ALA A 48 -4.67 -7.23 -7.47
C ALA A 48 -4.55 -7.00 -8.99
N VAL A 49 -5.13 -5.91 -9.50
CA VAL A 49 -5.12 -5.62 -10.95
C VAL A 49 -3.74 -5.18 -11.44
N ASN A 50 -2.99 -4.44 -10.62
CA ASN A 50 -1.66 -3.94 -11.01
C ASN A 50 -0.52 -4.78 -10.41
N GLU A 51 -0.83 -5.95 -9.83
CA GLU A 51 0.14 -6.86 -9.20
C GLU A 51 1.10 -6.11 -8.25
N GLU A 52 0.58 -5.12 -7.52
CA GLU A 52 1.41 -4.08 -6.87
C GLU A 52 2.38 -4.69 -5.84
N LEU A 53 1.92 -5.68 -5.09
CA LEU A 53 2.73 -6.32 -4.05
C LEU A 53 3.79 -7.24 -4.65
N ASP A 54 3.48 -7.95 -5.73
CA ASP A 54 4.42 -8.87 -6.39
C ASP A 54 5.52 -8.08 -7.07
N ASN A 55 5.17 -6.99 -7.75
CA ASN A 55 6.11 -6.03 -8.32
C ASN A 55 7.02 -5.41 -7.23
N LEU A 56 6.45 -5.02 -6.09
CA LEU A 56 7.24 -4.51 -4.96
C LEU A 56 8.23 -5.55 -4.44
N VAL A 57 7.81 -6.81 -4.31
CA VAL A 57 8.69 -7.91 -3.88
C VAL A 57 9.81 -8.12 -4.87
N ALA A 58 9.51 -8.20 -6.17
CA ALA A 58 10.50 -8.38 -7.22
C ALA A 58 11.57 -7.28 -7.21
N ILE A 59 11.14 -6.01 -7.09
CA ILE A 59 12.06 -4.87 -6.97
C ILE A 59 12.94 -5.01 -5.73
N LEU A 60 12.35 -5.30 -4.57
CA LEU A 60 13.09 -5.41 -3.31
C LEU A 60 14.10 -6.56 -3.29
N ASP A 61 13.82 -7.63 -4.05
CA ASP A 61 14.70 -8.79 -4.13
C ASP A 61 15.92 -8.54 -5.02
N SER A 62 15.79 -7.73 -6.07
CA SER A 62 16.89 -7.45 -7.00
C SER A 62 17.59 -6.11 -6.75
N VAL A 63 17.00 -5.18 -6.01
CA VAL A 63 17.51 -3.80 -5.94
C VAL A 63 18.94 -3.69 -5.40
N ALA A 64 19.34 -4.56 -4.47
CA ALA A 64 20.68 -4.54 -3.90
C ALA A 64 21.77 -4.80 -4.96
N ASP A 65 21.47 -5.58 -5.99
CA ASP A 65 22.41 -5.95 -7.06
C ASP A 65 22.71 -4.77 -8.00
N PHE A 66 21.87 -3.73 -8.00
CA PHE A 66 22.00 -2.54 -8.84
C PHE A 66 22.56 -1.32 -8.09
N LEU A 67 22.92 -1.48 -6.82
CA LEU A 67 23.37 -0.40 -5.96
C LEU A 67 24.90 -0.42 -5.81
N ASN A 68 25.51 0.76 -5.90
CA ASN A 68 26.92 0.91 -5.55
C ASN A 68 27.11 0.79 -4.02
N PRO A 69 28.26 0.27 -3.53
CA PRO A 69 28.57 0.24 -2.10
C PRO A 69 28.40 1.62 -1.45
N GLY A 70 27.79 1.67 -0.26
CA GLY A 70 27.50 2.91 0.47
C GLY A 70 26.29 3.72 -0.04
N SER A 71 25.65 3.31 -1.14
CA SER A 71 24.44 3.98 -1.65
C SER A 71 23.22 3.71 -0.76
N LYS A 72 22.20 4.57 -0.86
CA LYS A 72 20.97 4.50 -0.05
C LYS A 72 19.76 4.22 -0.93
N ILE A 73 18.93 3.30 -0.47
CA ILE A 73 17.60 3.07 -1.02
C ILE A 73 16.53 3.72 -0.12
N CYS A 74 15.66 4.52 -0.73
CA CYS A 74 14.55 5.20 -0.08
C CYS A 74 13.22 4.74 -0.71
N ILE A 75 12.30 4.23 0.11
CA ILE A 75 10.98 3.78 -0.38
C ILE A 75 9.87 4.42 0.44
N ILE A 76 8.90 5.01 -0.25
CA ILE A 76 7.67 5.56 0.34
C ILE A 76 6.52 4.60 0.05
N SER A 77 5.84 4.15 1.11
CA SER A 77 4.63 3.32 1.01
C SER A 77 3.42 4.07 1.56
N PHE A 78 2.23 3.75 1.07
CA PHE A 78 0.99 4.42 1.46
C PHE A 78 0.02 3.52 2.23
N HIS A 79 0.30 2.21 2.28
CA HIS A 79 -0.50 1.30 3.07
C HIS A 79 0.31 0.26 3.84
N SER A 80 -0.36 -0.41 4.77
CA SER A 80 0.28 -1.30 5.74
C SER A 80 0.87 -2.57 5.12
N LEU A 81 0.30 -3.07 4.01
CA LEU A 81 0.84 -4.24 3.30
C LEU A 81 2.22 -3.94 2.68
N GLU A 82 2.33 -2.88 1.87
CA GLU A 82 3.62 -2.40 1.32
C GLU A 82 4.65 -2.17 2.42
N ASP A 83 4.32 -1.35 3.43
CA ASP A 83 5.24 -1.00 4.53
C ASP A 83 5.76 -2.25 5.27
N ARG A 84 4.89 -3.26 5.43
CA ARG A 84 5.28 -4.53 6.07
C ARG A 84 6.26 -5.30 5.20
N ILE A 85 6.03 -5.38 3.89
CA ILE A 85 6.92 -6.06 2.95
C ILE A 85 8.29 -5.38 2.94
N ILE A 86 8.32 -4.05 2.79
CA ILE A 86 9.57 -3.26 2.78
C ILE A 86 10.34 -3.48 4.08
N LYS A 87 9.66 -3.34 5.24
CA LYS A 87 10.29 -3.55 6.56
C LYS A 87 10.91 -4.94 6.68
N ARG A 88 10.23 -5.97 6.16
CA ARG A 88 10.68 -7.36 6.24
C ARG A 88 11.88 -7.57 5.32
N LYS A 89 11.77 -7.22 4.04
CA LYS A 89 12.84 -7.38 3.04
C LYS A 89 14.12 -6.62 3.41
N PHE A 90 13.99 -5.39 3.91
CA PHE A 90 15.15 -4.62 4.40
C PHE A 90 15.86 -5.28 5.59
N ARG A 91 15.15 -6.03 6.43
CA ARG A 91 15.74 -6.75 7.57
C ARG A 91 16.33 -8.11 7.20
N GLU A 92 15.71 -8.78 6.23
CA GLU A 92 16.14 -10.11 5.77
C GLU A 92 17.39 -10.02 4.87
N ASN A 93 17.56 -8.91 4.14
CA ASN A 93 18.70 -8.70 3.28
C ASN A 93 19.94 -8.27 4.09
N ARG A 94 20.95 -9.16 4.15
CA ARG A 94 22.19 -8.95 4.92
C ARG A 94 23.11 -7.88 4.34
N LEU A 95 22.96 -7.56 3.06
CA LEU A 95 23.74 -6.51 2.39
C LEU A 95 23.23 -5.11 2.76
N LEU A 96 22.01 -5.02 3.31
CA LEU A 96 21.36 -3.76 3.64
C LEU A 96 21.48 -3.43 5.14
N GLN A 97 21.96 -2.23 5.43
CA GLN A 97 21.90 -1.62 6.76
C GLN A 97 20.65 -0.76 6.87
N VAL A 98 19.68 -1.17 7.68
CA VAL A 98 18.44 -0.39 7.91
C VAL A 98 18.74 0.89 8.68
N LEU A 99 18.52 2.04 8.04
CA LEU A 99 18.74 3.37 8.65
C LEU A 99 17.52 3.85 9.43
N THR A 100 16.30 3.49 9.00
CA THR A 100 15.05 3.90 9.66
C THR A 100 14.42 2.74 10.44
N LYS A 101 14.69 2.64 11.75
CA LYS A 101 14.07 1.61 12.62
C LYS A 101 12.54 1.73 12.65
N LYS A 102 12.03 2.95 12.74
CA LYS A 102 10.61 3.32 12.58
C LYS A 102 10.46 4.08 11.25
N PRO A 103 9.32 3.93 10.54
CA PRO A 103 9.11 4.68 9.30
C PRO A 103 9.05 6.18 9.61
N VAL A 104 9.62 6.99 8.73
CA VAL A 104 9.47 8.45 8.77
C VAL A 104 8.09 8.77 8.20
N ILE A 105 7.32 9.58 8.93
CA ILE A 105 5.94 9.95 8.58
C ILE A 105 5.87 11.45 8.30
N PRO A 106 4.92 11.90 7.47
CA PRO A 106 4.73 13.33 7.19
C PRO A 106 4.36 14.11 8.45
N GLY A 107 4.76 15.38 8.47
CA GLY A 107 4.32 16.35 9.49
C GLY A 107 2.85 16.74 9.31
N LYS A 108 2.29 17.45 10.30
CA LYS A 108 0.91 17.94 10.26
C LYS A 108 0.70 18.91 9.10
N ASP A 109 1.60 19.89 8.95
CA ASP A 109 1.53 20.91 7.89
C ASP A 109 1.55 20.28 6.48
N GLU A 110 2.34 19.22 6.30
CA GLU A 110 2.37 18.46 5.04
C GLU A 110 1.05 17.73 4.81
N CYS A 111 0.47 17.10 5.82
CA CYS A 111 -0.82 16.42 5.70
C CYS A 111 -1.97 17.38 5.39
N ASP A 112 -1.90 18.60 5.92
CA ASP A 112 -2.90 19.64 5.70
C ASP A 112 -2.81 20.22 4.27
N LYS A 113 -1.59 20.44 3.77
CA LYS A 113 -1.33 20.87 2.38
C LYS A 113 -1.52 19.75 1.35
N ASN A 114 -1.24 18.51 1.73
CA ASN A 114 -1.29 17.34 0.88
C ASN A 114 -1.95 16.16 1.59
N ARG A 115 -3.27 16.04 1.42
CA ARG A 115 -4.06 14.95 2.02
C ARG A 115 -3.58 13.55 1.61
N ARG A 116 -2.93 13.39 0.44
CA ARG A 116 -2.39 12.10 0.00
C ARG A 116 -1.18 11.67 0.81
N ALA A 117 -0.42 12.62 1.36
CA ALA A 117 0.73 12.34 2.21
C ALA A 117 0.33 11.66 3.52
N ARG A 118 -0.89 11.86 4.04
CA ARG A 118 -1.34 11.40 5.38
C ARG A 118 -1.01 9.94 5.73
N SER A 119 -0.92 9.05 4.74
CA SER A 119 -0.64 7.62 4.96
C SER A 119 0.78 7.20 4.54
N ALA A 120 1.59 8.15 4.08
CA ALA A 120 2.95 7.93 3.62
C ALA A 120 3.86 7.47 4.77
N LYS A 121 4.71 6.51 4.46
CA LYS A 121 5.75 5.96 5.34
C LYS A 121 7.01 5.79 4.52
N LEU A 122 8.02 6.58 4.84
CA LEU A 122 9.35 6.48 4.26
C LEU A 122 10.20 5.50 5.07
N ARG A 123 10.88 4.58 4.36
CA ARG A 123 11.93 3.72 4.90
C ARG A 123 13.20 3.88 4.09
N VAL A 124 14.34 3.84 4.80
CA VAL A 124 15.67 3.97 4.20
C VAL A 124 16.58 2.84 4.68
N ALA A 125 17.33 2.27 3.76
CA ALA A 125 18.46 1.37 4.02
C ALA A 125 19.68 1.81 3.19
N ALA A 126 20.88 1.46 3.64
CA ALA A 126 22.11 1.66 2.88
C ALA A 126 22.69 0.30 2.47
N LEU A 127 23.29 0.20 1.29
CA LEU A 127 24.12 -0.94 0.95
C LEU A 127 25.42 -0.86 1.76
N ALA A 128 25.78 -1.94 2.44
CA ALA A 128 27.05 -2.02 3.15
C ALA A 128 28.22 -1.72 2.19
N ALA A 129 29.23 -1.02 2.70
CA ALA A 129 30.47 -0.73 1.97
C ALA A 129 31.33 -1.99 1.84
#